data_AF-A0A4Y8D6C4-F1
#
_entry.id   AF-A0A4Y8D6C4-F1
#
_cell.length_a   1.000
_cell.length_b   1.000
_cell.length_c   1.000
_cell.angle_alpha   90.00
_cell.angle_beta   90.00
_cell.angle_gamma   90.00
#
_symmetry.space_group_name_H-M   'P 1'
#
loop_
_entity.id
_entity.type
_entity.pdbx_description
1 polymer ?
#
loop_
_entity_poly.entity_id
_entity_poly.type
_entity_poly.pdbx_seq_one_letter_code
_entity_poly.pdbx_strand_id
1 'polypeptide(L)'
;MAITERVILSVSGGVEEWKDGLKVMLQTLKAQDDTPAFQEMLIQVKPNLTAPPNIVIIEFKPYAPKEVINAHFVQMLTIEQGTSSEDDLRAQITKFKDLEGCTGVASGLSKDDVDGKGKVFIAAVGWESLEASEKAKESKGVVLSGAESHHVNFRFPIKGFHGL
;
A
#
# COMPACT_ATOMS: atom_id res chain seq x y z
N MET A 1 -17.92 7.54 -1.12
CA MET A 1 -16.51 7.96 -1.25
C MET A 1 -15.68 6.81 -0.68
N ALA A 2 -14.84 6.16 -1.47
CA ALA A 2 -14.15 4.95 -1.02
C ALA A 2 -12.76 5.33 -0.48
N ILE A 3 -12.66 5.36 0.83
CA ILE A 3 -11.41 5.61 1.56
C ILE A 3 -10.61 4.32 1.54
N THR A 4 -9.34 4.39 1.17
CA THR A 4 -8.42 3.25 1.30
C THR A 4 -7.43 3.54 2.42
N GLU A 5 -7.35 2.61 3.36
CA GLU A 5 -6.43 2.69 4.49
C GLU A 5 -5.21 1.83 4.17
N ARG A 6 -4.01 2.41 4.33
CA ARG A 6 -2.76 1.66 4.29
C ARG A 6 -2.20 1.61 5.71
N VAL A 7 -1.94 0.40 6.19
CA VAL A 7 -1.25 0.18 7.47
C VAL A 7 0.08 -0.50 7.17
N ILE A 8 1.19 0.15 7.52
CA ILE A 8 2.53 -0.44 7.50
C ILE A 8 2.90 -0.84 8.93
N LEU A 9 3.35 -2.07 9.09
CA LEU A 9 3.72 -2.62 10.38
C LEU A 9 5.16 -3.09 10.32
N SER A 10 5.98 -2.51 11.18
CA SER A 10 7.35 -2.97 11.37
C SER A 10 7.32 -4.12 12.36
N VAL A 11 7.66 -5.31 11.89
CA VAL A 11 7.51 -6.56 12.64
C VAL A 11 8.86 -7.22 12.87
N SER A 12 8.99 -7.91 14.00
CA SER A 12 10.09 -8.85 14.23
C SER A 12 9.58 -10.28 14.09
N GLY A 13 10.41 -11.18 13.56
CA GLY A 13 10.08 -12.60 13.49
C GLY A 13 9.65 -13.10 12.11
N GLY A 14 9.57 -14.42 11.95
CA GLY A 14 9.07 -15.06 10.74
C GLY A 14 7.53 -15.15 10.69
N VAL A 15 6.98 -15.61 9.56
CA VAL A 15 5.52 -15.77 9.35
C VAL A 15 4.85 -16.59 10.46
N GLU A 16 5.54 -17.61 10.99
CA GLU A 16 4.99 -18.46 12.06
C GLU A 16 4.79 -17.72 13.39
N GLU A 17 5.59 -16.69 13.66
CA GLU A 17 5.48 -15.84 14.86
C GLU A 17 4.37 -14.80 14.71
N TRP A 18 3.99 -14.46 13.47
CA TRP A 18 3.02 -13.41 13.16
C TRP A 18 1.66 -13.89 12.68
N LYS A 19 1.50 -15.17 12.30
CA LYS A 19 0.27 -15.68 11.68
C LYS A 19 -1.00 -15.44 12.50
N ASP A 20 -0.92 -15.55 13.83
CA ASP A 20 -2.09 -15.39 14.70
C ASP A 20 -2.44 -13.92 14.90
N GLY A 21 -1.44 -13.05 15.08
CA GLY A 21 -1.64 -11.59 15.11
C GLY A 21 -2.16 -11.05 13.78
N LEU A 22 -1.61 -11.54 12.66
CA LEU A 22 -2.06 -11.20 11.31
C LEU A 22 -3.50 -11.67 11.07
N LYS A 23 -3.89 -12.84 11.59
CA LYS A 23 -5.26 -13.34 11.49
C LYS A 23 -6.26 -12.41 12.17
N VAL A 24 -5.98 -12.01 13.41
CA VAL A 24 -6.82 -11.05 14.14
C VAL A 24 -6.93 -9.75 13.35
N MET A 25 -5.80 -9.24 12.87
CA MET A 25 -5.76 -7.99 12.13
C MET A 25 -6.60 -8.01 10.86
N LEU A 26 -6.47 -9.05 10.03
CA LEU A 26 -7.26 -9.18 8.81
C LEU A 26 -8.76 -9.30 9.11
N GLN A 27 -9.13 -9.97 10.20
CA GLN A 27 -10.52 -10.07 10.65
C GLN A 27 -11.08 -8.71 11.09
N THR A 28 -10.28 -7.94 11.84
CA THR A 28 -10.66 -6.59 12.27
C THR A 28 -10.76 -5.61 11.11
N LEU A 29 -9.79 -5.61 10.18
CA LEU A 29 -9.81 -4.77 8.99
C LEU A 29 -10.99 -5.11 8.06
N LYS A 30 -11.37 -6.39 7.98
CA LYS A 30 -12.57 -6.83 7.24
C LYS A 30 -13.87 -6.29 7.85
N ALA A 31 -13.88 -5.97 9.14
CA ALA A 31 -15.03 -5.38 9.80
C ALA A 31 -15.18 -3.86 9.57
N GLN A 32 -14.24 -3.23 8.83
CA GLN A 32 -14.18 -1.81 8.43
C GLN A 32 -15.01 -0.85 9.30
N ASP A 33 -14.35 -0.18 10.24
CA ASP A 33 -14.62 1.20 10.66
C ASP A 33 -13.68 1.52 11.83
N ASP A 34 -13.52 2.82 12.10
CA ASP A 34 -12.77 3.47 13.18
C ASP A 34 -13.28 3.06 14.58
N THR A 35 -13.19 1.75 14.85
CA THR A 35 -13.91 1.04 15.89
C THR A 35 -12.96 0.64 17.01
N PRO A 36 -13.47 0.45 18.24
CA PRO A 36 -12.70 -0.14 19.34
C PRO A 36 -11.94 -1.41 18.96
N ALA A 37 -12.46 -2.18 17.99
CA ALA A 37 -11.81 -3.36 17.45
C ALA A 37 -10.45 -3.08 16.78
N PHE A 38 -10.29 -1.94 16.09
CA PHE A 38 -9.00 -1.54 15.52
C PHE A 38 -7.98 -1.22 16.61
N GLN A 39 -8.41 -0.54 17.68
CA GLN A 39 -7.55 -0.26 18.83
C GLN A 39 -7.19 -1.55 19.60
N GLU A 40 -8.13 -2.46 19.78
CA GLU A 40 -7.87 -3.79 20.37
C GLU A 40 -6.92 -4.62 19.53
N MET A 41 -7.07 -4.57 18.20
CA MET A 41 -6.13 -5.18 17.27
C MET A 41 -4.71 -4.61 17.48
N LEU A 42 -4.56 -3.28 17.54
CA LEU A 42 -3.26 -2.65 17.79
C LEU A 42 -2.63 -3.11 19.11
N ILE A 43 -3.44 -3.31 20.16
CA ILE A 43 -2.97 -3.86 21.45
C ILE A 43 -2.47 -5.30 21.28
N GLN A 44 -3.20 -6.13 20.53
CA GLN A 44 -2.83 -7.54 20.33
C GLN A 44 -1.59 -7.73 19.48
N VAL A 45 -1.36 -6.87 18.48
CA VAL A 45 -0.15 -6.96 17.64
C VAL A 45 1.07 -6.26 18.25
N LYS A 46 0.86 -5.36 19.23
CA LYS A 46 1.91 -4.59 19.90
C LYS A 46 3.15 -5.39 20.34
N PRO A 47 3.04 -6.60 20.93
CA PRO A 47 4.21 -7.37 21.36
C PRO A 47 5.16 -7.73 20.21
N ASN A 48 4.64 -7.78 18.98
CA ASN A 48 5.38 -8.21 17.82
C ASN A 48 5.78 -7.04 16.89
N LEU A 49 5.50 -5.80 17.31
CA LEU A 49 5.88 -4.59 16.60
C LEU A 49 7.24 -4.10 17.10
N THR A 50 8.14 -3.81 16.18
CA THR A 50 9.44 -3.19 16.47
C THR A 50 9.37 -1.67 16.47
N ALA A 51 8.30 -1.11 15.93
CA ALA A 51 8.00 0.32 15.92
C ALA A 51 6.48 0.54 15.92
N PRO A 52 5.99 1.74 16.31
CA PRO A 52 4.59 2.09 16.14
C PRO A 52 4.11 1.88 14.70
N PRO A 53 2.87 1.40 14.48
CA PRO A 53 2.25 1.31 13.16
C PRO A 53 2.25 2.67 12.47
N ASN A 54 2.60 2.69 11.18
CA ASN A 54 2.38 3.86 10.34
C ASN A 54 1.10 3.65 9.54
N ILE A 55 0.08 4.45 9.84
CA ILE A 55 -1.25 4.36 9.22
C ILE A 55 -1.43 5.59 8.34
N VAL A 56 -1.65 5.38 7.05
CA VAL A 56 -1.91 6.44 6.09
C VAL A 56 -3.27 6.21 5.44
N ILE A 57 -4.16 7.18 5.62
CA ILE A 57 -5.49 7.18 5.00
C ILE A 57 -5.40 7.94 3.69
N ILE A 58 -5.79 7.29 2.60
CA ILE A 58 -5.64 7.82 1.24
C ILE A 58 -7.01 7.87 0.56
N GLU A 59 -7.20 8.91 -0.24
CA GLU A 59 -8.30 8.98 -1.19
C GLU A 59 -7.76 8.88 -2.63
N PHE A 60 -7.94 7.72 -3.26
CA PHE A 60 -7.53 7.51 -4.65
C PHE A 60 -8.39 8.34 -5.62
N LYS A 61 -7.74 9.04 -6.56
CA LYS A 61 -8.40 9.85 -7.60
C LYS A 61 -7.83 9.55 -9.00
N PRO A 62 -8.58 8.94 -9.93
CA PRO A 62 -9.88 8.32 -9.73
C PRO A 62 -9.79 7.15 -8.75
N TYR A 63 -10.95 6.62 -8.35
CA TYR A 63 -11.03 5.42 -7.52
C TYR A 63 -10.12 4.31 -8.06
N ALA A 64 -9.51 3.54 -7.14
CA ALA A 64 -8.59 2.47 -7.51
C ALA A 64 -9.26 1.54 -8.55
N PRO A 65 -8.71 1.42 -9.77
CA PRO A 65 -9.28 0.57 -10.80
C PRO A 65 -9.34 -0.89 -10.32
N LYS A 66 -10.34 -1.66 -10.79
CA LYS A 66 -10.47 -3.08 -10.45
C LYS A 66 -9.20 -3.86 -10.80
N GLU A 67 -8.48 -3.40 -11.81
CA GLU A 67 -7.25 -3.97 -12.33
C GLU A 67 -6.07 -3.83 -11.35
N VAL A 68 -6.07 -2.79 -10.50
CA VAL A 68 -5.11 -2.64 -9.39
C VAL A 68 -5.51 -3.51 -8.21
N ILE A 69 -6.80 -3.53 -7.88
CA ILE A 69 -7.35 -4.34 -6.78
C ILE A 69 -7.15 -5.83 -7.04
N ASN A 70 -7.31 -6.27 -8.29
CA ASN A 70 -7.17 -7.67 -8.70
C ASN A 70 -5.74 -8.05 -9.12
N ALA A 71 -4.80 -7.10 -9.14
CA ALA A 71 -3.41 -7.40 -9.47
C ALA A 71 -2.84 -8.38 -8.45
N HIS A 72 -2.05 -9.35 -8.92
CA HIS A 72 -1.45 -10.34 -8.01
C HIS A 72 -0.30 -9.71 -7.24
N PHE A 73 0.44 -8.82 -7.90
CA PHE A 73 1.50 -8.02 -7.32
C PHE A 73 1.14 -6.54 -7.44
N VAL A 74 1.18 -5.82 -6.32
CA VAL A 74 0.99 -4.38 -6.28
C VAL A 74 2.24 -3.74 -5.69
N GLN A 75 2.83 -2.82 -6.43
CA GLN A 75 3.89 -1.95 -5.94
C GLN A 75 3.25 -0.71 -5.33
N MET A 76 3.41 -0.56 -4.02
CA MET A 76 3.02 0.62 -3.26
C MET A 76 4.19 1.61 -3.23
N LEU A 77 3.97 2.81 -3.73
CA LEU A 77 4.93 3.90 -3.74
C LEU A 77 4.48 4.99 -2.79
N THR A 78 5.37 5.48 -1.94
CA THR A 78 5.14 6.63 -1.06
C THR A 78 6.13 7.72 -1.42
N ILE A 79 5.60 8.89 -1.73
CA ILE A 79 6.36 10.03 -2.25
C ILE A 79 6.06 11.22 -1.34
N GLU A 80 7.09 11.82 -0.76
CA GLU A 80 6.94 13.11 -0.08
C GLU A 80 6.50 14.16 -1.10
N GLN A 81 5.39 14.85 -0.85
CA GLN A 81 4.83 15.78 -1.84
C GLN A 81 5.80 16.95 -2.14
N GLY A 82 6.45 17.46 -1.10
CA GLY A 82 7.32 18.64 -1.19
C GLY A 82 6.57 19.82 -1.82
N THR A 83 7.16 20.41 -2.87
CA THR A 83 6.56 21.51 -3.64
C THR A 83 5.77 21.04 -4.87
N SER A 84 5.68 19.74 -5.12
CA SER A 84 5.00 19.20 -6.31
C SER A 84 3.48 19.24 -6.14
N SER A 85 2.75 19.49 -7.23
CA SER A 85 1.30 19.37 -7.20
C SER A 85 0.85 17.90 -7.23
N GLU A 86 -0.33 17.62 -6.67
CA GLU A 86 -0.93 16.28 -6.72
C GLU A 86 -1.11 15.80 -8.18
N ASP A 87 -1.46 16.71 -9.08
CA ASP A 87 -1.69 16.42 -10.50
C ASP A 87 -0.37 16.10 -11.23
N ASP A 88 0.72 16.78 -10.91
CA ASP A 88 2.04 16.48 -11.49
C ASP A 88 2.54 15.10 -11.06
N LEU A 89 2.38 14.76 -9.78
CA LEU A 89 2.73 13.44 -9.25
C LEU A 89 1.86 12.35 -9.87
N ARG A 90 0.56 12.61 -10.02
CA ARG A 90 -0.39 11.70 -10.70
C ARG A 90 -0.05 11.49 -12.17
N ALA A 91 0.34 12.54 -12.88
CA ALA A 91 0.77 12.45 -14.26
C ALA A 91 2.03 11.59 -14.41
N GLN A 92 2.97 11.69 -13.46
CA GLN A 92 4.16 10.83 -13.42
C GLN A 92 3.79 9.36 -13.18
N ILE A 93 2.92 9.08 -12.21
CA ILE A 93 2.46 7.71 -11.94
C ILE A 93 1.67 7.12 -13.10
N THR A 94 0.91 7.94 -13.83
CA THR A 94 0.11 7.44 -14.95
C THR A 94 0.97 6.84 -16.07
N LYS A 95 2.23 7.27 -16.20
CA LYS A 95 3.19 6.72 -17.18
C LYS A 95 3.51 5.24 -16.96
N PHE A 96 3.30 4.71 -15.76
CA PHE A 96 3.47 3.27 -15.51
C PHE A 96 2.52 2.43 -16.36
N LYS A 97 1.35 2.96 -16.74
CA LYS A 97 0.40 2.24 -17.61
C LYS A 97 0.99 1.86 -18.97
N ASP A 98 2.00 2.59 -19.42
CA ASP A 98 2.67 2.35 -20.70
C ASP A 98 3.81 1.33 -20.59
N LEU A 99 4.11 0.83 -19.38
CA LEU A 99 5.16 -0.15 -19.14
C LEU A 99 4.63 -1.58 -19.29
N GLU A 100 5.43 -2.43 -19.91
CA GLU A 100 5.09 -3.85 -20.11
C GLU A 100 4.83 -4.55 -18.77
N GLY A 101 3.72 -5.29 -18.69
CA GLY A 101 3.31 -6.00 -17.48
C GLY A 101 2.65 -5.14 -16.40
N CYS A 102 2.46 -3.84 -16.61
CA CYS A 102 1.62 -3.02 -15.73
C CYS A 102 0.14 -3.33 -15.98
N THR A 103 -0.60 -3.71 -14.94
CA THR A 103 -2.03 -4.03 -15.04
C THR A 103 -2.93 -2.83 -14.74
N GLY A 104 -2.43 -1.85 -13.99
CA GLY A 104 -3.19 -0.65 -13.67
C GLY A 104 -2.46 0.23 -12.66
N VAL A 105 -2.96 1.46 -12.48
CA VAL A 105 -2.45 2.39 -11.47
C VAL A 105 -3.58 3.12 -10.76
N ALA A 106 -3.36 3.40 -9.48
CA ALA A 106 -4.17 4.28 -8.67
C ALA A 106 -3.25 5.16 -7.83
N SER A 107 -3.61 6.41 -7.60
CA SER A 107 -2.82 7.28 -6.72
C SER A 107 -3.67 8.33 -6.00
N GLY A 108 -3.18 8.86 -4.90
CA GLY A 108 -3.91 9.79 -4.05
C GLY A 108 -2.99 10.45 -3.04
N LEU A 109 -3.41 11.61 -2.56
CA LEU A 109 -2.77 12.27 -1.44
C LEU A 109 -3.32 11.73 -0.12
N SER A 110 -2.48 11.67 0.92
CA SER A 110 -2.94 11.37 2.26
C SER A 110 -3.96 12.42 2.72
N LYS A 111 -4.95 11.97 3.50
CA LYS A 111 -5.93 12.89 4.09
C LYS A 111 -5.27 13.82 5.10
N ASP A 112 -4.37 13.25 5.89
CA ASP A 112 -3.70 13.90 7.00
C ASP A 112 -2.18 13.97 6.81
N ASP A 113 -1.53 14.74 7.67
CA ASP A 113 -0.08 14.79 7.80
C ASP A 113 0.45 13.43 8.25
N VAL A 114 1.53 12.95 7.64
CA VAL A 114 2.19 11.71 8.01
C VAL A 114 3.53 12.02 8.68
N ASP A 115 3.65 11.62 9.93
CA ASP A 115 4.86 11.74 10.76
C ASP A 115 5.40 13.19 10.94
N GLY A 116 4.52 14.19 10.85
CA GLY A 116 4.90 15.60 11.00
C GLY A 116 5.68 16.16 9.81
N LYS A 117 5.67 15.46 8.68
CA LYS A 117 6.39 15.82 7.44
C LYS A 117 5.47 16.39 6.36
N GLY A 118 4.20 16.59 6.67
CA GLY A 118 3.19 17.00 5.70
C GLY A 118 2.49 15.81 5.06
N LYS A 119 1.70 16.11 4.03
CA LYS A 119 0.98 15.10 3.28
C LYS A 119 1.92 14.33 2.37
N VAL A 120 1.65 13.04 2.22
CA VAL A 120 2.38 12.15 1.32
C VAL A 120 1.48 11.74 0.17
N PHE A 121 2.08 11.58 -1.00
CA PHE A 121 1.42 11.05 -2.17
C PHE A 121 1.69 9.56 -2.27
N ILE A 122 0.63 8.77 -2.35
CA ILE A 122 0.72 7.31 -2.42
C ILE A 122 0.18 6.83 -3.76
N ALA A 123 0.90 5.89 -4.37
CA ALA A 123 0.48 5.21 -5.58
C ALA A 123 0.49 3.70 -5.38
N ALA A 124 -0.49 3.03 -6.00
CA ALA A 124 -0.57 1.59 -6.14
C ALA A 124 -0.44 1.27 -7.64
N VAL A 125 0.60 0.55 -8.01
CA VAL A 125 0.86 0.09 -9.38
C VAL A 125 0.71 -1.42 -9.41
N GLY A 126 -0.28 -1.90 -10.15
CA GLY A 126 -0.51 -3.33 -10.37
C GLY A 126 0.45 -3.89 -11.41
N TRP A 127 0.96 -5.09 -11.14
CA TRP A 127 1.91 -5.80 -11.99
C TRP A 127 1.48 -7.25 -12.22
N GLU A 128 1.76 -7.77 -13.40
CA GLU A 128 1.58 -9.19 -13.73
C GLU A 128 2.56 -10.09 -12.94
N SER A 129 3.74 -9.56 -12.61
CA SER A 129 4.79 -10.29 -11.89
C SER A 129 5.76 -9.34 -11.18
N LEU A 130 6.53 -9.86 -10.22
CA LEU A 130 7.61 -9.10 -9.58
C LEU A 130 8.68 -8.71 -10.61
N GLU A 131 9.00 -9.61 -11.53
CA GLU A 131 9.99 -9.43 -12.58
C GLU A 131 9.62 -8.28 -13.53
N ALA A 132 8.33 -8.15 -13.89
CA ALA A 132 7.85 -7.03 -14.69
C ALA A 132 8.06 -5.69 -13.96
N SER A 133 7.77 -5.66 -12.66
CA SER A 133 7.98 -4.46 -11.85
C SER A 133 9.45 -4.09 -11.68
N GLU A 134 10.35 -5.06 -11.52
CA GLU A 134 11.79 -4.79 -11.42
C GLU A 134 12.35 -4.25 -12.75
N LYS A 135 11.95 -4.82 -13.90
CA LYS A 135 12.31 -4.30 -15.23
C LYS A 135 11.80 -2.87 -15.45
N ALA A 136 10.63 -2.54 -14.91
CA ALA A 136 10.09 -1.19 -14.97
C ALA A 136 10.98 -0.15 -14.26
N LYS A 137 11.72 -0.53 -13.20
CA LYS A 137 12.66 0.37 -12.53
C LYS A 137 13.85 0.77 -13.41
N GLU A 138 14.22 -0.08 -14.36
CA GLU A 138 15.28 0.20 -15.33
C GLU A 138 14.80 1.08 -16.50
N SER A 139 13.48 1.26 -16.62
CA SER A 139 12.88 2.07 -17.68
C SER A 139 13.03 3.56 -17.39
N LYS A 140 13.75 4.26 -18.26
CA LYS A 140 14.05 5.71 -18.15
C LYS A 140 12.82 6.63 -18.17
N GLY A 141 11.62 6.09 -18.41
CA GLY A 141 10.37 6.85 -18.54
C GLY A 141 9.73 7.26 -17.21
N VAL A 142 10.10 6.62 -16.09
CA VAL A 142 9.54 6.90 -14.78
C VAL A 142 10.66 7.15 -13.77
N VAL A 143 10.77 8.40 -13.30
CA VAL A 143 11.73 8.80 -12.27
C VAL A 143 10.97 8.98 -10.96
N LEU A 144 11.22 8.08 -10.00
CA LEU A 144 10.69 8.16 -8.64
C LEU A 144 11.84 8.34 -7.64
N SER A 145 12.72 9.31 -7.91
CA SER A 145 13.87 9.56 -7.04
C SER A 145 13.38 9.90 -5.63
N GLY A 146 13.74 9.06 -4.65
CA GLY A 146 13.36 9.24 -3.24
C GLY A 146 12.01 8.65 -2.85
N ALA A 147 11.30 7.97 -3.75
CA ALA A 147 10.07 7.27 -3.37
C ALA A 147 10.39 6.00 -2.58
N GLU A 148 9.71 5.82 -1.44
CA GLU A 148 9.69 4.54 -0.74
C GLU A 148 8.81 3.56 -1.54
N SER A 149 9.33 2.35 -1.82
CA SER A 149 8.66 1.36 -2.66
C SER A 149 8.56 0.02 -1.94
N HIS A 150 7.34 -0.52 -1.86
CA HIS A 150 7.04 -1.82 -1.27
C HIS A 150 6.21 -2.67 -2.23
N HIS A 151 6.59 -3.93 -2.44
CA HIS A 151 5.78 -4.87 -3.20
C HIS A 151 4.88 -5.67 -2.26
N VAL A 152 3.59 -5.68 -2.56
CA VAL A 152 2.57 -6.43 -1.86
C VAL A 152 2.02 -7.51 -2.79
N ASN A 153 2.07 -8.76 -2.35
CA ASN A 153 1.43 -9.86 -3.07
C ASN A 153 0.03 -10.08 -2.47
N PHE A 154 -1.01 -9.63 -3.17
CA PHE A 154 -2.41 -9.80 -2.73
C PHE A 154 -2.90 -11.24 -2.81
N ARG A 155 -2.16 -12.13 -3.48
CA ARG A 155 -2.45 -13.56 -3.55
C ARG A 155 -1.52 -14.41 -2.69
N PHE A 156 -0.77 -13.83 -1.75
CA PHE A 156 0.04 -14.63 -0.84
C PHE A 156 -0.86 -15.63 -0.11
N PRO A 157 -0.72 -16.95 -0.36
CA PRO A 157 -1.60 -17.93 0.23
C PRO A 157 -1.16 -18.11 1.69
N ILE A 158 -1.72 -17.31 2.58
CA ILE A 158 -1.68 -17.62 4.00
C ILE A 158 -2.53 -18.89 4.14
N LYS A 159 -1.88 -20.02 4.43
CA LYS A 159 -2.56 -21.31 4.59
C LYS A 159 -3.64 -21.16 5.68
N GLY A 160 -4.92 -21.19 5.28
CA GLY A 160 -6.07 -20.95 6.17
C GLY A 160 -6.82 -19.61 5.94
N PHE A 161 -6.30 -18.73 5.10
CA PHE A 161 -6.95 -17.51 4.61
C PHE A 161 -7.17 -17.65 3.10
N HIS A 162 -8.34 -18.19 2.74
CA HIS A 162 -8.82 -18.20 1.37
C HIS A 162 -10.06 -17.31 1.32
N GLY A 163 -10.12 -16.38 0.34
CA GLY A 163 -11.28 -15.52 0.11
C GLY A 163 -11.06 -14.07 0.54
N LEU A 164 -10.48 -13.29 -0.37
CA LEU A 164 -11.00 -11.95 -0.65
C LEU A 164 -12.19 -12.12 -1.60
#